data_AF-A0A846HIA0-F1
#
_entry.id   AF-A0A846HIA0-F1
#
_cell.length_a   1.000
_cell.length_b   1.000
_cell.length_c   1.000
_cell.angle_alpha   90.00
_cell.angle_beta   90.00
_cell.angle_gamma   90.00
#
_symmetry.space_group_name_H-M   'P 1'
#
loop_
_entity.id
_entity.type
_entity.pdbx_description
1 polymer ?
#
loop_
_entity_poly.entity_id
_entity_poly.type
_entity_poly.pdbx_seq_one_letter_code
_entity_poly.pdbx_strand_id
1 'polypeptide(L)'
;MNKVSADTPLYSHPLPQIEQWLKNQGCQQDEQQPHCWHVQRPLWQAEIWLDIEQIIVRYFPAGEKGQDIQRSFKYSLSRQDIEQAVFSGP
;
A
#
# COMPACT_ATOMS: atom_id res chain seq x y z
N MET A 1 9.13 -19.95 10.13
CA MET A 1 8.75 -18.51 10.05
C MET A 1 7.40 -18.33 10.72
N ASN A 2 7.28 -17.42 11.70
CA ASN A 2 6.00 -17.05 12.28
C ASN A 2 5.17 -16.32 11.22
N LYS A 3 4.04 -16.91 10.81
CA LYS A 3 3.10 -16.32 9.87
C LYS A 3 2.09 -15.52 10.68
N VAL A 4 2.23 -14.19 10.70
CA VAL A 4 1.23 -13.29 11.30
C VAL A 4 0.00 -13.29 10.41
N SER A 5 -1.19 -13.37 11.01
CA SER A 5 -2.44 -13.47 10.26
C SER A 5 -2.85 -12.12 9.66
N ALA A 6 -3.62 -12.16 8.57
CA ALA A 6 -4.00 -10.98 7.81
C ALA A 6 -4.98 -10.04 8.54
N ASP A 7 -5.76 -10.60 9.46
CA ASP A 7 -6.74 -9.93 10.29
C ASP A 7 -6.12 -9.20 11.49
N THR A 8 -4.81 -9.32 11.72
CA THR A 8 -4.13 -8.54 12.77
C THR A 8 -3.73 -7.15 12.26
N PRO A 9 -3.62 -6.15 13.15
CA PRO A 9 -3.15 -4.82 12.81
C PRO A 9 -1.81 -4.84 12.08
N LEU A 10 -1.63 -3.93 11.10
CA LEU A 10 -0.40 -3.86 10.29
C LEU A 10 0.86 -3.65 11.15
N TYR A 11 0.78 -2.90 12.25
CA TYR A 11 1.92 -2.70 13.17
C TYR A 11 2.44 -4.02 13.78
N SER A 12 1.64 -5.09 13.76
CA SER A 12 2.04 -6.42 14.26
C SER A 12 2.86 -7.21 13.24
N HIS A 13 2.96 -6.73 12.00
CA HIS A 13 3.72 -7.35 10.91
C HIS A 13 5.11 -6.71 10.85
N PRO A 14 6.20 -7.49 10.89
CA PRO A 14 7.55 -6.97 10.65
C PRO A 14 7.66 -6.32 9.26
N LEU A 15 8.47 -5.26 9.13
CA LEU A 15 8.66 -4.56 7.86
C LEU A 15 8.94 -5.49 6.66
N PRO A 16 9.83 -6.51 6.75
CA PRO A 16 10.05 -7.43 5.63
C PRO A 16 8.79 -8.20 5.20
N GLN A 17 7.85 -8.47 6.11
CA GLN A 17 6.57 -9.10 5.76
C GLN A 17 5.63 -8.12 5.05
N ILE A 18 5.62 -6.85 5.45
CA ILE A 18 4.88 -5.79 4.78
C ILE A 18 5.43 -5.57 3.36
N GLU A 19 6.75 -5.47 3.20
CA GLU A 19 7.39 -5.33 1.89
C GLU A 19 7.12 -6.54 0.99
N GLN A 20 7.22 -7.77 1.53
CA GLN A 20 6.87 -8.97 0.78
C GLN A 20 5.39 -9.00 0.39
N TRP A 21 4.51 -8.53 1.27
CA TRP A 21 3.08 -8.38 0.98
C TRP A 21 2.86 -7.41 -0.19
N LEU A 22 3.50 -6.24 -0.19
CA LEU A 22 3.43 -5.29 -1.30
C LEU A 22 3.94 -5.90 -2.62
N LYS A 23 5.07 -6.60 -2.59
CA LYS A 23 5.58 -7.35 -3.76
C LYS A 23 4.56 -8.35 -4.29
N ASN A 24 3.88 -9.09 -3.40
CA ASN A 24 2.86 -10.06 -3.80
C ASN A 24 1.63 -9.41 -4.44
N GLN A 25 1.35 -8.14 -4.12
CA GLN A 25 0.27 -7.36 -4.74
C GLN A 25 0.66 -6.78 -6.11
N GLY A 26 1.90 -7.00 -6.56
CA GLY A 26 2.45 -6.46 -7.80
C GLY A 26 3.07 -5.08 -7.63
N CYS A 27 3.31 -4.63 -6.39
CA CYS A 27 4.00 -3.36 -6.17
C CYS A 27 5.50 -3.49 -6.41
N GLN A 28 6.12 -2.40 -6.87
CA GLN A 28 7.55 -2.26 -7.09
C GLN A 28 8.10 -1.23 -6.10
N GLN A 29 9.15 -1.59 -5.38
CA GLN A 29 9.82 -0.68 -4.46
C GLN A 29 10.62 0.36 -5.25
N ASP A 30 10.56 1.62 -4.83
CA ASP A 30 11.39 2.68 -5.41
C ASP A 30 12.86 2.53 -4.97
N GLU A 31 13.79 2.62 -5.93
CA GLU A 31 15.22 2.41 -5.68
C GLU A 31 15.86 3.56 -4.89
N GLN A 32 15.31 4.78 -5.01
CA GLN A 32 15.82 5.98 -4.35
C GLN A 32 15.10 6.25 -3.03
N GLN A 33 13.85 5.81 -2.91
CA GLN A 33 13.00 5.99 -1.75
C GLN A 33 12.44 4.65 -1.27
N PRO A 34 13.17 3.87 -0.44
CA PRO A 34 12.76 2.50 -0.07
C PRO A 34 11.40 2.37 0.64
N HIS A 35 10.89 3.49 1.18
CA HIS A 35 9.58 3.56 1.82
C HIS A 35 8.45 3.87 0.81
N CYS A 36 8.77 4.23 -0.43
CA CYS A 36 7.86 4.46 -1.53
C CYS A 36 7.76 3.21 -2.42
N TRP A 37 6.53 2.88 -2.80
CA TRP A 37 6.18 1.71 -3.60
C TRP A 37 5.19 2.11 -4.68
N HIS A 38 5.38 1.59 -5.88
CA HIS A 38 4.55 1.89 -7.05
C HIS A 38 3.69 0.69 -7.40
N VAL A 39 2.41 0.92 -7.69
CA VAL A 39 1.51 -0.10 -8.24
C VAL A 39 0.82 0.44 -9.50
N GLN A 40 0.83 -0.36 -10.56
CA GLN A 40 0.15 -0.05 -11.81
C GLN A 40 -1.01 -1.03 -12.02
N ARG A 41 -2.21 -0.49 -12.26
CA ARG A 41 -3.41 -1.23 -12.68
C ARG A 41 -3.90 -0.66 -14.01
N PRO A 42 -4.75 -1.38 -14.75
CA PRO A 42 -5.23 -0.92 -16.06
C PRO A 42 -5.97 0.43 -16.04
N LEU A 43 -6.64 0.77 -14.93
CA LEU A 43 -7.49 1.95 -14.83
C LEU A 43 -6.93 3.04 -13.89
N TRP A 44 -5.89 2.72 -13.13
CA TRP A 44 -5.29 3.62 -12.16
C TRP A 44 -3.89 3.14 -11.80
N GLN A 45 -3.07 4.06 -11.30
CA GLN A 45 -1.79 3.73 -10.67
C GLN A 45 -1.75 4.40 -9.31
N ALA A 46 -0.89 3.93 -8.41
CA ALA A 46 -0.73 4.57 -7.11
C ALA A 46 0.71 4.50 -6.61
N GLU A 47 1.07 5.51 -5.85
CA GLU A 47 2.21 5.50 -4.94
C GLU A 47 1.72 5.12 -3.54
N ILE A 48 2.46 4.23 -2.89
CA ILE A 48 2.21 3.73 -1.55
C ILE A 48 3.45 4.06 -0.71
N TRP A 49 3.26 4.89 0.30
CA TRP A 49 4.32 5.36 1.20
C TRP A 49 4.13 4.71 2.56
N LEU A 50 5.17 3.99 3.01
CA LEU A 50 5.27 3.44 4.36
C LEU A 50 5.78 4.54 5.30
N ASP A 51 4.87 5.28 5.91
CA ASP A 51 5.18 6.33 6.89
C ASP A 51 5.34 5.72 8.30
N ILE A 52 5.58 6.54 9.32
CA ILE A 52 5.88 6.09 10.69
C ILE A 52 4.70 5.36 11.34
N GLU A 53 3.47 5.86 11.15
CA GLU A 53 2.26 5.33 11.82
C GLU A 53 1.13 4.93 10.86
N GLN A 54 1.33 5.12 9.56
CA GLN A 54 0.31 4.96 8.55
C GLN A 54 0.90 4.61 7.18
N ILE A 55 0.08 3.99 6.34
CA ILE A 55 0.34 3.94 4.90
C ILE A 55 -0.35 5.15 4.27
N ILE A 56 0.39 5.94 3.49
CA ILE A 56 -0.18 6.98 2.63
C ILE A 56 -0.27 6.42 1.22
N VAL A 57 -1.45 6.48 0.60
CA VAL A 57 -1.65 6.05 -0.78
C VAL A 57 -2.12 7.22 -1.61
N ARG A 58 -1.39 7.52 -2.69
CA ARG A 58 -1.75 8.53 -3.68
C ARG A 58 -2.13 7.83 -4.97
N TYR A 59 -3.40 7.90 -5.32
CA TYR A 59 -3.93 7.35 -6.57
C TYR A 59 -3.84 8.39 -7.67
N PHE A 60 -3.42 7.92 -8.84
CA PHE A 60 -3.41 8.66 -10.09
C PHE A 60 -4.36 7.97 -11.07
N PRO A 61 -5.37 8.66 -11.59
CA PRO A 61 -6.30 8.11 -12.56
C PRO A 61 -5.62 7.84 -13.91
N ALA A 62 -6.06 6.82 -14.64
CA ALA A 62 -5.63 6.61 -16.02
C ALA A 62 -6.31 7.63 -16.94
N GLY A 63 -5.62 8.73 -17.29
CA GLY A 63 -6.06 9.72 -18.28
C GLY A 63 -5.82 11.19 -17.89
N GLU A 64 -6.10 12.12 -18.81
CA GLU A 64 -5.69 13.54 -18.71
C GLU A 64 -6.49 14.42 -17.72
N LYS A 65 -7.55 13.91 -17.08
CA LYS A 65 -8.54 14.79 -16.38
C LYS A 65 -8.96 14.37 -14.97
N GLY A 66 -8.26 13.45 -14.32
CA GLY A 66 -8.58 13.12 -12.94
C GLY A 66 -7.63 13.79 -11.95
N GLN A 67 -8.17 14.26 -10.82
CA GLN A 67 -7.38 14.75 -9.71
C GLN A 67 -6.79 13.58 -8.94
N ASP A 68 -5.55 13.75 -8.46
CA ASP A 68 -4.94 12.78 -7.57
C ASP A 68 -5.74 12.69 -6.27
N ILE A 69 -5.99 11.45 -5.82
CA ILE A 69 -6.68 11.19 -4.56
C ILE A 69 -5.66 10.65 -3.57
N GLN A 70 -5.57 11.26 -2.40
CA GLN A 70 -4.74 10.75 -1.32
C GLN A 70 -5.60 10.15 -0.21
N ARG A 71 -5.23 8.97 0.28
CA ARG A 71 -5.83 8.31 1.44
C ARG A 71 -4.74 7.89 2.43
N SER A 72 -5.05 7.94 3.71
CA SER A 72 -4.14 7.50 4.78
C SER A 72 -4.77 6.39 5.60
N PHE A 73 -4.03 5.32 5.84
CA PHE A 73 -4.47 4.13 6.57
C PHE A 73 -3.57 3.91 7.78
N LYS A 74 -4.10 4.08 8.99
CA LYS A 74 -3.35 3.85 10.22
C LYS A 74 -2.89 2.40 10.33
N TYR A 75 -1.69 2.16 10.87
CA TYR A 75 -1.18 0.81 11.09
C TYR A 75 -1.97 -0.01 12.12
N SER A 76 -2.90 0.63 12.85
CA SER A 76 -3.86 -0.05 13.72
C SER A 76 -4.96 -0.80 12.96
N LEU A 77 -5.16 -0.53 11.67
CA LEU A 77 -6.07 -1.29 10.81
C LEU A 77 -5.46 -2.66 10.48
N SER A 78 -6.31 -3.65 10.25
CA SER A 78 -5.83 -4.97 9.85
C SER A 78 -5.14 -4.92 8.48
N ARG A 79 -4.14 -5.79 8.27
CA ARG A 79 -3.47 -5.91 6.96
C ARG A 79 -4.49 -6.18 5.85
N GLN A 80 -5.52 -7.00 6.14
CA GLN A 80 -6.59 -7.33 5.21
C GLN A 80 -7.45 -6.11 4.86
N ASP A 81 -7.86 -5.30 5.84
CA ASP A 81 -8.70 -4.12 5.57
C ASP A 81 -7.94 -3.10 4.73
N ILE A 82 -6.64 -2.89 5.03
CA ILE A 82 -5.77 -2.03 4.23
C ILE A 82 -5.65 -2.59 2.81
N GLU A 83 -5.39 -3.89 2.64
CA GLU A 83 -5.29 -4.51 1.32
C GLU A 83 -6.57 -4.31 0.49
N GLN A 84 -7.73 -4.60 1.07
CA GLN A 84 -9.01 -4.43 0.39
C GLN A 84 -9.27 -2.97 0.01
N ALA A 85 -9.00 -2.03 0.92
CA ALA A 85 -9.22 -0.61 0.67
C ALA A 85 -8.24 -0.03 -0.35
N VAL A 86 -6.98 -0.48 -0.35
CA VAL A 86 -5.94 0.06 -1.23
C VAL A 86 -6.09 -0.46 -2.66
N PHE A 87 -6.28 -1.77 -2.82
CA PHE A 87 -6.23 -2.39 -4.14
C PHE A 87 -7.59 -2.46 -4.84
N SER A 88 -8.67 -2.01 -4.20
CA SER A 88 -9.96 -1.76 -4.87
C SER A 88 -9.96 -0.48 -5.74
N GLY A 89 -8.93 0.37 -5.59
CA GLY A 89 -8.79 1.63 -6.34
C GLY A 89 -9.40 2.86 -5.64
N PRO A 90 -9.31 4.04 -6.29
CA PRO A 90 -9.79 5.32 -5.75
C PRO A 90 -11.30 5.42 -5.52
#